data_AF-A0AA43IRS7-F1
#
_entry.id   AF-A0AA43IRS7-F1
#
_cell.length_a   1.000
_cell.length_b   1.000
_cell.length_c   1.000
_cell.angle_alpha   90.00
_cell.angle_beta   90.00
_cell.angle_gamma   90.00
#
_symmetry.space_group_name_H-M   'P 1'
#
loop_
_entity.id
_entity.type
_entity.pdbx_description
1 polymer ?
#
loop_
_entity_poly.entity_id
_entity_poly.type
_entity_poly.pdbx_seq_one_letter_code
_entity_poly.pdbx_strand_id
1 'polypeptide(L)' 'MSSVDEALARAEELLTRLNERREELERLAEADDIDGEAAVDVIAELAELARQIEAELTRARTLADAPG' A
#
# COMPACT_ATOMS: atom_id res chain seq x y z
N MET A 1 5.29 -22.41 -2.37
CA MET A 1 5.82 -21.10 -1.95
C MET A 1 6.02 -21.15 -0.45
N SER A 2 7.06 -20.53 0.09
CA SER A 2 7.21 -20.40 1.54
C SER A 2 6.22 -19.36 2.07
N SER A 3 5.88 -19.41 3.36
CA SER A 3 5.03 -18.39 3.98
C SER A 3 5.65 -16.99 3.95
N VAL A 4 6.98 -16.89 3.81
CA VAL A 4 7.69 -15.63 3.56
C VAL A 4 7.38 -15.11 2.16
N ASP A 5 7.47 -15.97 1.13
CA ASP A 5 7.17 -15.58 -0.26
C ASP A 5 5.71 -15.12 -0.41
N GLU A 6 4.77 -15.75 0.30
CA GLU A 6 3.36 -15.34 0.31
C GLU A 6 3.15 -13.95 0.93
N ALA A 7 3.84 -13.65 2.03
CA ALA A 7 3.76 -12.33 2.67
C ALA A 7 4.37 -11.24 1.78
N LEU A 8 5.50 -11.53 1.12
CA LEU A 8 6.14 -10.61 0.18
C LEU A 8 5.28 -10.38 -1.07
N ALA A 9 4.70 -11.44 -1.66
CA ALA A 9 3.79 -11.30 -2.79
C ALA A 9 2.58 -10.41 -2.47
N ARG A 10 1.99 -10.56 -1.27
CA ARG A 10 0.92 -9.66 -0.81
C ARG A 10 1.38 -8.22 -0.66
N ALA A 11 2.58 -7.99 -0.11
CA ALA A 11 3.13 -6.64 0.00
C ALA A 11 3.34 -5.99 -1.38
N GLU A 12 3.76 -6.76 -2.39
CA GLU A 12 3.91 -6.28 -3.77
C GLU A 12 2.57 -5.94 -4.43
N GLU A 13 1.54 -6.75 -4.21
CA GLU A 13 0.18 -6.46 -4.68
C GLU A 13 -0.37 -5.16 -4.06
N LEU A 14 -0.18 -4.99 -2.75
CA LEU A 14 -0.58 -3.78 -2.03
C LEU A 14 0.21 -2.55 -2.51
N LEU A 15 1.51 -2.69 -2.78
CA LEU A 15 2.35 -1.63 -3.32
C LEU A 15 1.90 -1.20 -4.71
N THR A 16 1.48 -2.16 -5.55
CA THR A 16 0.93 -1.86 -6.87
C THR A 16 -0.31 -0.98 -6.75
N ARG A 17 -1.25 -1.35 -5.87
CA ARG A 17 -2.45 -0.55 -5.58
C ARG A 17 -2.12 0.82 -5.01
N LEU A 18 -1.13 0.91 -4.12
CA LEU A 18 -0.68 2.19 -3.56
C LEU A 18 -0.17 3.13 -4.65
N ASN A 19 0.59 2.62 -5.62
CA ASN A 19 1.06 3.42 -6.74
C ASN A 19 -0.10 3.90 -7.62
N GLU A 20 -1.09 3.05 -7.90
CA GLU A 20 -2.28 3.45 -8.68
C GLU A 20 -3.08 4.56 -7.98
N ARG A 21 -3.24 4.49 -6.65
CA ARG A 21 -3.86 5.56 -5.85
C ARG A 21 -3.01 6.83 -5.81
N ARG A 22 -1.68 6.71 -5.79
CA ARG A 22 -0.80 7.88 -5.84
C ARG A 22 -0.94 8.62 -7.16
N GLU A 23 -0.98 7.90 -8.28
CA GLU A 23 -1.23 8.49 -9.59
C GLU A 23 -2.61 9.16 -9.68
N GLU A 24 -3.61 8.61 -9.02
CA GLU A 24 -4.94 9.24 -8.91
C GLU A 24 -4.89 10.55 -8.13
N LEU A 25 -4.18 10.58 -7.00
CA LEU A 25 -3.96 11.81 -6.24
C LEU A 25 -3.19 12.87 -7.05
N GLU A 26 -2.18 12.44 -7.79
CA GLU A 26 -1.42 13.32 -8.71
C GLU A 26 -2.36 13.94 -9.77
N ARG A 27 -3.24 13.13 -10.38
CA ARG A 27 -4.26 13.63 -11.33
C ARG A 27 -5.25 14.61 -10.69
N LEU A 28 -5.70 14.36 -9.45
CA LEU A 28 -6.59 15.27 -8.73
C LEU A 28 -5.91 16.61 -8.43
N ALA A 29 -4.61 16.59 -8.11
CA ALA A 29 -3.83 17.80 -7.83
C ALA A 29 -3.56 18.65 -9.09
N GLU A 30 -3.56 18.03 -10.27
CA GLU A 30 -3.39 18.70 -11.57
C GLU A 30 -4.70 19.24 -12.17
N ALA A 31 -5.86 18.91 -11.57
CA ALA A 31 -7.15 19.37 -12.07
C ALA A 31 -7.34 20.89 -11.87
N ASP A 32 -7.97 21.55 -12.85
CA ASP A 32 -8.30 22.99 -12.80
C ASP A 32 -9.26 23.33 -11.64
N ASP A 33 -10.07 22.36 -11.20
CA ASP A 33 -10.94 22.45 -10.03
C ASP A 33 -10.66 21.26 -9.10
N ILE A 34 -10.04 21.53 -7.96
CA ILE A 34 -9.60 20.50 -7.02
C ILE A 34 -10.79 20.06 -6.18
N ASP A 35 -11.19 18.80 -6.34
CA ASP A 35 -12.12 18.15 -5.42
C ASP A 35 -11.38 17.76 -4.13
N GLY A 36 -11.48 18.62 -3.13
CA GLY A 36 -10.81 18.44 -1.84
C GLY A 36 -11.33 17.24 -1.04
N GLU A 37 -12.60 16.86 -1.19
CA GLU A 37 -13.16 15.69 -0.50
C GLU A 37 -12.63 14.40 -1.11
N ALA A 38 -12.63 14.32 -2.45
CA ALA A 38 -12.00 13.21 -3.17
C ALA A 38 -10.50 13.06 -2.85
N ALA A 39 -9.77 14.18 -2.75
CA ALA A 39 -8.36 14.15 -2.38
C ALA A 39 -8.12 13.60 -0.97
N VAL A 40 -8.95 13.97 0.01
CA VAL A 40 -8.86 13.46 1.38
C VAL A 40 -9.14 11.95 1.42
N ASP A 41 -10.12 11.47 0.66
CA ASP A 41 -10.43 10.04 0.58
C ASP A 41 -9.27 9.24 0.01
N VAL A 42 -8.66 9.71 -1.10
CA VAL A 42 -7.49 9.05 -1.70
C VAL A 42 -6.30 9.05 -0.73
N ILE A 43 -6.07 10.13 0.02
CA ILE A 43 -5.02 10.19 1.04
C ILE A 43 -5.28 9.19 2.18
N ALA A 44 -6.54 9.04 2.61
CA ALA A 44 -6.91 8.07 3.63
C ALA A 44 -6.67 6.63 3.15
N GLU A 45 -7.02 6.31 1.90
CA GLU A 45 -6.74 5.02 1.27
C GLU A 45 -5.24 4.75 1.17
N LEU A 46 -4.44 5.73 0.75
CA LEU A 46 -2.99 5.63 0.67
C LEU A 46 -2.38 5.31 2.04
N ALA A 47 -2.83 5.99 3.10
CA ALA A 47 -2.36 5.76 4.46
C ALA A 47 -2.71 4.35 4.96
N GLU A 48 -3.87 3.82 4.58
CA GLU A 48 -4.28 2.46 4.91
C GLU A 48 -3.47 1.41 4.16
N LEU A 49 -3.25 1.59 2.85
CA LEU A 49 -2.41 0.71 2.06
C LEU A 49 -0.98 0.65 2.60
N ALA A 50 -0.41 1.80 3.00
CA ALA A 50 0.92 1.85 3.62
C ALA A 50 0.99 1.02 4.91
N ARG A 51 -0.02 1.14 5.80
CA ARG A 51 -0.10 0.32 7.03
C ARG A 51 -0.17 -1.18 6.74
N GLN A 52 -0.93 -1.58 5.71
CA GLN A 52 -1.05 -2.98 5.33
C GLN A 52 0.26 -3.54 4.77
N ILE A 53 0.99 -2.75 3.97
CA ILE A 53 2.32 -3.12 3.46
C ILE A 53 3.29 -3.32 4.64
N GLU A 54 3.35 -2.38 5.57
CA GLU A 54 4.19 -2.50 6.76
C GLU A 54 3.87 -3.75 7.59
N ALA A 55 2.58 -4.10 7.70
CA ALA A 55 2.15 -5.30 8.41
C ALA A 55 2.63 -6.59 7.72
N GLU A 56 2.50 -6.71 6.39
CA GLU A 56 2.97 -7.88 5.65
C GLU A 56 4.50 -7.98 5.64
N LEU A 57 5.23 -6.85 5.56
CA LEU A 57 6.69 -6.83 5.69
C LEU A 57 7.16 -7.27 7.09
N THR A 58 6.48 -6.80 8.13
CA THR A 58 6.74 -7.22 9.52
C THR A 58 6.48 -8.71 9.68
N ARG A 59 5.38 -9.21 9.12
CA ARG A 59 5.04 -10.64 9.12
C ARG A 59 6.10 -11.47 8.40
N ALA A 60 6.53 -11.05 7.21
CA ALA A 60 7.57 -11.73 6.44
C ALA A 60 8.88 -11.82 7.25
N ARG A 61 9.25 -10.73 7.93
CA ARG A 61 10.41 -10.72 8.83
C ARG A 61 10.25 -11.70 9.99
N THR A 62 9.12 -11.69 10.69
CA THR A 62 8.86 -12.63 11.80
C THR A 62 8.91 -14.09 11.33
N LEU A 63 8.41 -14.39 10.13
CA LEU A 63 8.46 -15.73 9.55
C LEU A 63 9.88 -16.15 9.18
N ALA A 64 10.71 -15.23 8.69
CA ALA A 64 12.11 -15.50 8.36
C ALA A 64 12.98 -15.69 9.62
N ASP A 65 12.67 -14.96 10.70
CA ASP A 65 13.39 -15.02 11.98
C ASP A 65 12.93 -16.21 12.86
N ALA A 66 11.82 -16.87 12.53
CA ALA A 66 11.33 -18.03 13.26
C ALA A 66 12.26 -19.23 13.06
N PRO A 67 12.75 -19.89 14.13
CA PRO A 67 13.50 -21.13 14.00
C PRO A 67 12.58 -22.20 13.41
N GLY A 68 12.96 -22.74 12.25
CA GLY A 68 12.22 -23.78 11.53
C GLY A 68 12.09 -25.09 12.29
#